data_AF-A0A9E3I7G3-F1
#
_entry.id   AF-A0A9E3I7G3-F1
#
_cell.length_a   1.000
_cell.length_b   1.000
_cell.length_c   1.000
_cell.angle_alpha   90.00
_cell.angle_beta   90.00
_cell.angle_gamma   90.00
#
_symmetry.space_group_name_H-M   'P 1'
#
loop_
_entity.id
_entity.type
_entity.pdbx_description
1 polymer ?
#
loop_
_entity_poly.entity_id
_entity_poly.type
_entity_poly.pdbx_seq_one_letter_code
_entity_poly.pdbx_strand_id
1 'polypeptide(L)'
;MNKVTVLSAVIIIVLAGNSTQAGVSLMMNGSFESDGVINDVAVEAPRRWCDVNIPSDKFGGWINTFWKTRGDYSLSLYSGFVEFTAGDMATVSQQVYLADVNQIIFDLRLSTIAGYMWDPGKRSALILIDGDVVWDSGDWVPDASGEYRNQMVDVNEIYKDESPHTLSLAMKSNVSETEWFYQFLAQWDFIKFDTYCGGFGYLAEDLNYDCYVDELDLKLMTGQWLAEELNQEYDLFDDQEFIISFPDFATFSSYWQDTNCPQTVSCRGSDFNRSGAVDFTDLMIFADHWLGEVVFLLSDLAEDDMVNFKDFAGLAGRWRDNTDWRNWQDENCFELELPASDLNYDGIVNLRDLAIIIGDLGSEGPCFRSDIDGSEVVDYGDFSQVIDGWLLKSWLYGVK
;
A
#
# COMPACT_ATOMS: atom_id res chain seq x y z
N MET A 1 15.55 36.61 11.67
CA MET A 1 15.17 35.25 11.23
C MET A 1 16.13 34.85 10.12
N ASN A 2 16.86 33.74 10.28
CA ASN A 2 17.84 33.31 9.29
C ASN A 2 17.11 32.78 8.04
N LYS A 3 17.59 33.11 6.84
CA LYS A 3 16.95 32.72 5.57
C LYS A 3 16.79 31.20 5.45
N VAL A 4 17.70 30.44 6.06
CA VAL A 4 17.65 28.98 6.16
C VAL A 4 16.42 28.51 6.97
N THR A 5 16.07 29.18 8.06
CA THR A 5 14.91 28.82 8.90
C THR A 5 13.58 29.05 8.19
N VAL A 6 13.51 30.08 7.32
CA VAL A 6 12.31 30.36 6.51
C VAL A 6 12.17 29.33 5.38
N LEU A 7 13.28 28.96 4.73
CA LEU A 7 13.27 27.95 3.67
C LEU A 7 12.88 26.57 4.21
N SER A 8 13.42 26.15 5.37
CA SER A 8 13.04 24.89 6.03
C SER A 8 11.57 24.88 6.44
N ALA A 9 11.04 25.99 6.97
CA ALA A 9 9.63 26.08 7.33
C ALA A 9 8.70 26.03 6.11
N VAL A 10 9.07 26.65 4.99
CA VAL A 10 8.28 26.61 3.75
C VAL A 10 8.32 25.23 3.11
N ILE A 11 9.48 24.54 3.12
CA ILE A 11 9.59 23.16 2.63
C ILE A 11 8.73 22.20 3.49
N ILE A 12 8.72 22.37 4.82
CA ILE A 12 7.85 21.59 5.72
C ILE A 12 6.36 21.87 5.45
N ILE A 13 5.98 23.13 5.22
CA ILE A 13 4.59 23.51 4.93
C ILE A 13 4.12 23.01 3.55
N VAL A 14 5.02 22.98 2.55
CA VAL A 14 4.72 22.46 1.21
C VAL A 14 4.65 20.93 1.20
N LEU A 15 5.53 20.25 1.95
CA LEU A 15 5.50 18.79 2.09
C LEU A 15 4.31 18.29 2.94
N ALA A 16 3.81 19.11 3.87
CA ALA A 16 2.60 18.81 4.64
C ALA A 16 1.28 19.09 3.88
N GLY A 17 1.34 19.72 2.70
CA GLY A 17 0.17 20.20 1.96
C GLY A 17 -0.51 19.16 1.04
N ASN A 18 0.15 18.04 0.72
CA ASN A 18 -0.33 17.06 -0.25
C ASN A 18 -0.32 15.63 0.32
N SER A 19 -0.87 15.42 1.51
CA SER A 19 -1.22 14.07 1.94
C SER A 19 -2.57 13.69 1.34
N THR A 20 -2.60 13.31 0.06
CA THR A 20 -3.62 12.37 -0.40
C THR A 20 -3.29 11.04 0.24
N GLN A 21 -4.02 10.70 1.29
CA GLN A 21 -3.96 9.36 1.85
C GLN A 21 -4.51 8.43 0.77
N ALA A 22 -3.67 7.55 0.23
CA ALA A 22 -4.15 6.42 -0.57
C ALA A 22 -5.28 5.77 0.22
N GLY A 23 -6.43 5.56 -0.42
CA GLY A 23 -7.57 4.91 0.21
C GLY A 23 -7.15 3.49 0.54
N VAL A 24 -6.63 3.27 1.75
CA VAL A 24 -6.09 1.96 2.15
C VAL A 24 -7.20 0.94 1.95
N SER A 25 -6.97 0.03 1.02
CA SER A 25 -7.91 -1.03 0.69
C SER A 25 -7.97 -2.01 1.86
N LEU A 26 -8.84 -1.72 2.82
CA LEU A 26 -8.93 -2.46 4.08
C LEU A 26 -10.26 -3.24 4.15
N MET A 27 -10.14 -4.54 4.36
CA MET A 27 -11.28 -5.38 4.71
C MET A 27 -11.68 -5.10 6.17
N MET A 28 -12.76 -4.36 6.38
CA MET A 28 -13.27 -4.11 7.73
C MET A 28 -13.95 -5.39 8.24
N ASN A 29 -13.50 -5.96 9.35
CA ASN A 29 -14.13 -7.14 9.99
C ASN A 29 -14.16 -8.41 9.11
N GLY A 30 -13.06 -8.70 8.41
CA GLY A 30 -12.93 -9.92 7.59
C GLY A 30 -12.87 -11.24 8.38
N SER A 31 -12.67 -11.18 9.70
CA SER A 31 -12.63 -12.35 10.59
C SER A 31 -13.80 -12.42 11.58
N PHE A 32 -14.80 -11.53 11.49
CA PHE A 32 -16.01 -11.53 12.33
C PHE A 32 -15.79 -11.42 13.86
N GLU A 33 -14.55 -11.22 14.32
CA GLU A 33 -14.19 -11.12 15.74
C GLU A 33 -14.89 -9.96 16.45
N SER A 34 -15.22 -8.90 15.71
CA SER A 34 -15.91 -7.74 16.26
C SER A 34 -17.39 -8.01 16.59
N ASP A 35 -17.95 -9.11 16.10
CA ASP A 35 -19.38 -9.42 16.22
C ASP A 35 -19.71 -10.23 17.47
N GLY A 36 -18.82 -11.15 17.84
CA GLY A 36 -19.17 -12.20 18.79
C GLY A 36 -20.19 -13.18 18.20
N VAL A 37 -21.04 -13.76 19.04
CA VAL A 37 -22.07 -14.71 18.57
C VAL A 37 -23.30 -13.96 18.05
N ILE A 38 -23.65 -14.20 16.77
CA ILE A 38 -24.92 -13.78 16.17
C ILE A 38 -25.73 -15.03 15.81
N ASN A 39 -26.91 -15.21 16.41
CA ASN A 39 -27.71 -16.42 16.19
C ASN A 39 -28.45 -16.46 14.85
N ASP A 40 -28.75 -15.29 14.28
CA ASP A 40 -29.45 -15.17 13.00
C ASP A 40 -29.01 -13.88 12.29
N VAL A 41 -28.17 -14.01 11.27
CA VAL A 41 -27.65 -12.85 10.53
C VAL A 41 -28.71 -12.13 9.71
N ALA A 42 -29.87 -12.74 9.45
CA ALA A 42 -31.01 -12.06 8.82
C ALA A 42 -31.74 -11.12 9.79
N VAL A 43 -31.58 -11.32 11.10
CA VAL A 43 -32.16 -10.47 12.16
C VAL A 43 -31.15 -9.41 12.63
N GLU A 44 -29.88 -9.80 12.74
CA GLU A 44 -28.79 -8.94 13.17
C GLU A 44 -27.61 -9.07 12.19
N ALA A 45 -27.42 -8.07 11.33
CA ALA A 45 -26.32 -8.08 10.38
C ALA A 45 -24.96 -8.02 11.10
N PRO A 46 -23.93 -8.75 10.61
CA PRO A 46 -22.57 -8.59 11.13
C PRO A 46 -22.10 -7.15 10.94
N ARG A 47 -21.29 -6.65 11.88
CA ARG A 47 -20.71 -5.30 11.84
C ARG A 47 -19.95 -5.14 10.53
N ARG A 48 -20.28 -4.06 9.82
CA ARG A 48 -19.72 -3.66 8.52
C ARG A 48 -20.21 -4.48 7.31
N TRP A 49 -20.85 -5.62 7.54
CA TRP A 49 -21.56 -6.39 6.52
C TRP A 49 -23.02 -5.95 6.42
N CYS A 50 -23.23 -4.72 5.97
CA CYS A 50 -24.50 -4.01 6.10
C CYS A 50 -25.60 -4.47 5.13
N ASP A 51 -25.28 -5.21 4.07
CA ASP A 51 -26.27 -5.69 3.09
C ASP A 51 -26.41 -7.21 3.15
N VAL A 52 -27.38 -7.64 3.97
CA VAL A 52 -27.71 -9.05 4.19
C VAL A 52 -28.99 -9.37 3.45
N ASN A 53 -28.89 -10.21 2.42
CA ASN A 53 -30.03 -10.74 1.68
C ASN A 53 -30.12 -12.25 1.90
N ILE A 54 -30.90 -12.65 2.89
CA ILE A 54 -31.13 -14.05 3.25
C ILE A 54 -32.64 -14.31 3.12
N PRO A 55 -33.10 -14.94 2.02
CA PRO A 55 -34.48 -15.38 1.90
C PRO A 55 -34.79 -16.40 3.01
N SER A 56 -35.41 -15.94 4.09
CA SER A 56 -35.50 -16.68 5.37
C SER A 56 -36.36 -17.95 5.30
N ASP A 57 -37.15 -18.11 4.24
CA ASP A 57 -37.85 -19.35 3.93
C ASP A 57 -36.93 -20.42 3.35
N LYS A 58 -35.77 -20.03 2.79
CA LYS A 58 -34.84 -20.93 2.07
C LYS A 58 -33.45 -21.02 2.66
N PHE A 59 -32.96 -19.95 3.27
CA PHE A 59 -31.61 -19.87 3.81
C PHE A 59 -31.63 -19.28 5.22
N GLY A 60 -30.55 -19.51 5.94
CA GLY A 60 -30.24 -18.79 7.16
C GLY A 60 -28.74 -18.60 7.30
N GLY A 61 -28.34 -17.91 8.36
CA GLY A 61 -26.94 -17.85 8.74
C GLY A 61 -26.73 -17.40 10.17
N TRP A 62 -25.52 -17.58 10.68
CA TRP A 62 -25.11 -17.18 12.03
C TRP A 62 -23.62 -16.85 12.05
N ILE A 63 -23.16 -16.17 13.10
CA ILE A 63 -21.74 -16.06 13.46
C ILE A 63 -21.54 -16.83 14.76
N ASN A 64 -20.60 -17.79 14.77
CA ASN A 64 -20.27 -18.55 15.97
C ASN A 64 -18.87 -19.16 15.94
N THR A 65 -18.59 -20.03 16.90
CA THR A 65 -17.26 -20.59 17.17
C THR A 65 -17.09 -22.05 16.72
N PHE A 66 -18.02 -22.61 15.93
CA PHE A 66 -18.01 -24.05 15.60
C PHE A 66 -16.88 -24.46 14.65
N TRP A 67 -16.52 -23.59 13.73
CA TRP A 67 -15.38 -23.80 12.84
C TRP A 67 -14.62 -22.49 12.72
N LYS A 68 -13.29 -22.60 12.74
CA LYS A 68 -12.36 -21.49 12.63
C LYS A 68 -10.97 -21.97 12.31
N THR A 69 -10.27 -21.21 11.50
CA THR A 69 -8.86 -21.38 11.14
C THR A 69 -8.01 -20.27 11.75
N ARG A 70 -8.59 -19.11 12.03
CA ARG A 70 -8.00 -17.92 12.66
C ARG A 70 -9.02 -17.30 13.61
N GLY A 71 -8.56 -16.69 14.70
CA GLY A 71 -9.47 -16.06 15.66
C GLY A 71 -10.43 -17.03 16.35
N ASP A 72 -11.60 -16.52 16.76
CA ASP A 72 -12.63 -17.22 17.50
C ASP A 72 -13.96 -17.43 16.75
N TYR A 73 -14.27 -16.64 15.72
CA TYR A 73 -15.59 -16.59 15.09
C TYR A 73 -15.57 -16.75 13.56
N SER A 74 -16.59 -17.42 13.01
CA SER A 74 -16.82 -17.53 11.56
C SER A 74 -18.27 -17.23 11.19
N LEU A 75 -18.46 -16.66 10.00
CA LEU A 75 -19.77 -16.54 9.35
C LEU A 75 -20.15 -17.87 8.72
N SER A 76 -21.35 -18.35 9.02
CA SER A 76 -21.92 -19.55 8.43
C SER A 76 -23.22 -19.23 7.72
N LEU A 77 -23.34 -19.62 6.45
CA LEU A 77 -24.59 -19.63 5.69
C LEU A 77 -25.05 -21.08 5.49
N TYR A 78 -26.35 -21.31 5.58
CA TYR A 78 -26.92 -22.65 5.44
C TYR A 78 -28.22 -22.67 4.64
N SER A 79 -28.51 -23.81 4.02
CA SER A 79 -29.74 -24.06 3.29
C SER A 79 -30.83 -24.68 4.17
N GLY A 80 -32.06 -24.20 4.10
CA GLY A 80 -33.24 -24.80 4.74
C GLY A 80 -33.69 -26.11 4.10
N PHE A 81 -34.62 -26.80 4.77
CA PHE A 81 -35.25 -28.04 4.27
C PHE A 81 -36.50 -27.72 3.44
N VAL A 82 -36.32 -27.08 2.30
CA VAL A 82 -37.41 -26.54 1.48
C VAL A 82 -37.20 -26.78 -0.01
N GLU A 83 -38.14 -26.30 -0.83
CA GLU A 83 -38.01 -26.28 -2.27
C GLU A 83 -37.15 -25.11 -2.72
N PHE A 84 -36.10 -25.43 -3.48
CA PHE A 84 -35.22 -24.47 -4.13
C PHE A 84 -35.51 -24.42 -5.62
N THR A 85 -35.34 -23.25 -6.19
CA THR A 85 -35.16 -23.01 -7.62
C THR A 85 -33.68 -22.81 -7.90
N ALA A 86 -33.21 -23.28 -9.05
CA ALA A 86 -31.83 -23.02 -9.47
C ALA A 86 -31.58 -21.51 -9.56
N GLY A 87 -30.52 -21.04 -8.93
CA GLY A 87 -30.17 -19.63 -8.81
C GLY A 87 -30.67 -18.94 -7.53
N ASP A 88 -31.49 -19.61 -6.70
CA ASP A 88 -31.80 -19.10 -5.35
C ASP A 88 -30.50 -18.87 -4.59
N MET A 89 -30.35 -17.70 -3.95
CA MET A 89 -29.10 -17.28 -3.34
C MET A 89 -29.33 -16.53 -2.04
N ALA A 90 -28.42 -16.72 -1.08
CA ALA A 90 -28.26 -15.89 0.10
C ALA A 90 -26.90 -15.18 0.05
N THR A 91 -26.87 -13.90 0.41
CA THR A 91 -25.66 -13.07 0.41
C THR A 91 -25.51 -12.28 1.70
N VAL A 92 -24.26 -12.10 2.12
CA VAL A 92 -23.85 -11.17 3.17
C VAL A 92 -22.76 -10.28 2.56
N SER A 93 -22.98 -8.97 2.53
CA SER A 93 -22.16 -8.06 1.74
C SER A 93 -21.66 -6.85 2.52
N GLN A 94 -20.50 -6.35 2.10
CA GLN A 94 -19.83 -5.18 2.64
C GLN A 94 -19.31 -4.29 1.51
N GLN A 95 -19.27 -2.98 1.75
CA GLN A 95 -18.59 -2.03 0.88
C GLN A 95 -17.08 -2.07 1.12
N VAL A 96 -16.30 -2.15 0.05
CA VAL A 96 -14.83 -2.27 0.06
C VAL A 96 -14.24 -1.36 -1.01
N TYR A 97 -12.98 -0.97 -0.84
CA TYR A 97 -12.19 -0.31 -1.89
C TYR A 97 -11.17 -1.32 -2.40
N LEU A 98 -11.04 -1.41 -3.73
CA LEU A 98 -10.26 -2.45 -4.38
C LEU A 98 -9.14 -1.92 -5.30
N ALA A 99 -8.95 -0.59 -5.35
CA ALA A 99 -7.93 0.09 -6.17
C ALA A 99 -6.55 -0.60 -6.09
N ASP A 100 -6.13 -0.96 -4.88
CA ASP A 100 -4.79 -1.50 -4.61
C ASP A 100 -4.79 -3.00 -4.29
N VAL A 101 -5.94 -3.68 -4.41
CA VAL A 101 -6.09 -5.09 -4.04
C VAL A 101 -5.74 -5.97 -5.23
N ASN A 102 -4.79 -6.89 -5.03
CA ASN A 102 -4.47 -7.89 -6.05
C ASN A 102 -5.28 -9.15 -5.85
N GLN A 103 -5.34 -9.64 -4.61
CA GLN A 103 -5.98 -10.89 -4.31
C GLN A 103 -6.90 -10.77 -3.11
N ILE A 104 -8.01 -11.47 -3.17
CA ILE A 104 -8.83 -11.77 -2.00
C ILE A 104 -8.38 -13.12 -1.48
N ILE A 105 -7.93 -13.15 -0.23
CA ILE A 105 -7.47 -14.38 0.44
C ILE A 105 -8.48 -14.76 1.51
N PHE A 106 -8.95 -16.00 1.50
CA PHE A 106 -9.94 -16.45 2.46
C PHE A 106 -9.82 -17.93 2.85
N ASP A 107 -10.41 -18.27 3.99
CA ASP A 107 -10.62 -19.64 4.45
C ASP A 107 -12.11 -19.98 4.36
N LEU A 108 -12.43 -21.14 3.79
CA LEU A 108 -13.79 -21.63 3.59
C LEU A 108 -13.91 -23.09 4.05
N ARG A 109 -15.04 -23.43 4.67
CA ARG A 109 -15.46 -24.81 4.88
C ARG A 109 -16.83 -25.08 4.28
N LEU A 110 -16.93 -26.18 3.55
CA LEU A 110 -18.13 -26.70 2.92
C LEU A 110 -18.50 -28.04 3.55
N SER A 111 -19.69 -28.14 4.10
CA SER A 111 -20.16 -29.37 4.73
C SER A 111 -21.67 -29.52 4.68
N THR A 112 -22.16 -30.65 5.18
CA THR A 112 -23.57 -30.82 5.51
C THR A 112 -23.69 -31.07 7.01
N ILE A 113 -24.79 -30.64 7.64
CA ILE A 113 -24.99 -30.84 9.09
C ILE A 113 -24.96 -32.32 9.48
N ALA A 114 -25.43 -33.21 8.61
CA ALA A 114 -25.43 -34.64 8.85
C ALA A 114 -24.06 -35.31 8.60
N GLY A 115 -23.02 -34.54 8.25
CA GLY A 115 -21.65 -35.02 8.05
C GLY A 115 -21.41 -35.74 6.72
N TYR A 116 -22.33 -35.62 5.76
CA TYR A 116 -22.12 -36.09 4.39
C TYR A 116 -21.23 -35.13 3.60
N MET A 117 -20.59 -35.68 2.57
CA MET A 117 -19.77 -34.92 1.63
C MET A 117 -20.60 -33.83 0.94
N TRP A 118 -20.00 -32.66 0.76
CA TRP A 118 -20.59 -31.58 -0.02
C TRP A 118 -20.83 -32.00 -1.47
N ASP A 119 -22.00 -31.68 -2.01
CA ASP A 119 -22.35 -31.94 -3.40
C ASP A 119 -22.33 -30.62 -4.20
N PRO A 120 -21.27 -30.34 -4.99
CA PRO A 120 -21.17 -29.12 -5.78
C PRO A 120 -22.22 -29.05 -6.90
N GLY A 121 -22.81 -30.18 -7.29
CA GLY A 121 -23.94 -30.21 -8.23
C GLY A 121 -25.21 -29.63 -7.62
N LYS A 122 -25.32 -29.57 -6.28
CA LYS A 122 -26.50 -29.07 -5.58
C LYS A 122 -26.33 -27.65 -5.06
N ARG A 123 -25.20 -27.33 -4.45
CA ARG A 123 -24.93 -26.02 -3.83
C ARG A 123 -23.52 -25.53 -4.17
N SER A 124 -23.40 -24.22 -4.29
CA SER A 124 -22.12 -23.52 -4.40
C SER A 124 -21.98 -22.46 -3.31
N ALA A 125 -20.77 -22.31 -2.79
CA ALA A 125 -20.33 -21.10 -2.11
C ALA A 125 -19.62 -20.19 -3.12
N LEU A 126 -19.85 -18.88 -3.03
CA LEU A 126 -19.34 -17.89 -3.98
C LEU A 126 -18.68 -16.72 -3.26
N ILE A 127 -17.75 -16.07 -3.96
CA ILE A 127 -17.36 -14.68 -3.71
C ILE A 127 -17.81 -13.86 -4.92
N LEU A 128 -18.46 -12.73 -4.63
CA LEU A 128 -18.97 -11.81 -5.63
C LEU A 128 -18.35 -10.42 -5.43
N ILE A 129 -18.04 -9.73 -6.53
CA ILE A 129 -17.76 -8.29 -6.54
C ILE A 129 -18.84 -7.63 -7.42
N ASP A 130 -19.59 -6.68 -6.86
CA ASP A 130 -20.71 -5.99 -7.53
C ASP A 130 -21.77 -6.92 -8.15
N GLY A 131 -21.90 -8.12 -7.57
CA GLY A 131 -22.82 -9.17 -8.03
C GLY A 131 -22.23 -10.11 -9.09
N ASP A 132 -21.03 -9.82 -9.62
CA ASP A 132 -20.33 -10.71 -10.54
C ASP A 132 -19.56 -11.79 -9.77
N VAL A 133 -19.66 -13.04 -10.23
CA VAL A 133 -18.97 -14.17 -9.60
C VAL A 133 -17.48 -14.12 -9.92
N VAL A 134 -16.67 -13.91 -8.89
CA VAL A 134 -15.19 -13.92 -9.00
C VAL A 134 -14.58 -15.22 -8.47
N TRP A 135 -15.35 -15.99 -7.68
CA TRP A 135 -14.98 -17.34 -7.26
C TRP A 135 -16.22 -18.20 -7.03
N ASP A 136 -16.21 -19.45 -7.51
CA ASP A 136 -17.30 -20.44 -7.33
C ASP A 136 -16.72 -21.79 -6.87
N SER A 137 -17.20 -22.30 -5.74
CA SER A 137 -16.79 -23.62 -5.24
C SER A 137 -17.18 -24.77 -6.17
N GLY A 138 -18.16 -24.57 -7.06
CA GLY A 138 -18.67 -25.57 -7.99
C GLY A 138 -17.65 -26.02 -9.03
N ASP A 139 -16.62 -25.20 -9.29
CA ASP A 139 -15.52 -25.53 -10.20
C ASP A 139 -14.47 -26.46 -9.56
N TRP A 140 -14.60 -26.72 -8.26
CA TRP A 140 -13.62 -27.48 -7.49
C TRP A 140 -14.15 -28.86 -7.12
N VAL A 141 -13.26 -29.85 -7.16
CA VAL A 141 -13.53 -31.17 -6.59
C VAL A 141 -13.37 -31.03 -5.07
N PRO A 142 -14.43 -31.29 -4.27
CA PRO A 142 -14.31 -31.13 -2.84
C PRO A 142 -13.24 -32.05 -2.29
N ASP A 143 -12.34 -31.47 -1.50
CA ASP A 143 -11.45 -32.28 -0.70
C ASP A 143 -12.29 -33.08 0.33
N ALA A 144 -11.76 -34.19 0.83
CA ALA A 144 -12.53 -35.04 1.74
C ALA A 144 -12.88 -34.35 3.07
N SER A 145 -12.17 -33.26 3.42
CA SER A 145 -12.41 -32.51 4.65
C SER A 145 -13.49 -31.42 4.50
N GLY A 146 -13.74 -30.98 3.28
CA GLY A 146 -14.53 -29.80 2.96
C GLY A 146 -13.83 -28.49 3.32
N GLU A 147 -12.56 -28.47 3.70
CA GLU A 147 -11.82 -27.28 4.09
C GLU A 147 -10.93 -26.77 2.96
N TYR A 148 -11.09 -25.49 2.63
CA TYR A 148 -10.36 -24.78 1.60
C TYR A 148 -9.64 -23.61 2.28
N ARG A 149 -8.36 -23.82 2.62
CA ARG A 149 -7.55 -22.82 3.31
C ARG A 149 -6.78 -21.96 2.33
N ASN A 150 -6.59 -20.68 2.68
CA ASN A 150 -5.86 -19.68 1.93
C ASN A 150 -6.22 -19.70 0.43
N GLN A 151 -7.52 -19.79 0.15
CA GLN A 151 -7.99 -19.63 -1.22
C GLN A 151 -7.70 -18.21 -1.68
N MET A 152 -7.21 -18.07 -2.90
CA MET A 152 -6.78 -16.81 -3.48
C MET A 152 -7.60 -16.55 -4.74
N VAL A 153 -8.09 -15.32 -4.87
CA VAL A 153 -8.86 -14.86 -6.03
C VAL A 153 -8.23 -13.58 -6.51
N ASP A 154 -7.71 -13.59 -7.75
CA ASP A 154 -7.20 -12.38 -8.38
C ASP A 154 -8.35 -11.38 -8.62
N VAL A 155 -8.15 -10.14 -8.18
CA VAL A 155 -9.05 -9.02 -8.44
C VAL A 155 -8.74 -8.48 -9.84
N ASN A 156 -9.75 -8.52 -10.70
CA ASN A 156 -9.64 -8.04 -12.07
C ASN A 156 -9.45 -6.51 -12.10
N GLU A 157 -8.65 -6.02 -13.06
CA GLU A 157 -8.39 -4.59 -13.30
C GLU A 157 -9.67 -3.73 -13.41
N ILE A 158 -10.78 -4.32 -13.85
CA ILE A 158 -12.08 -3.61 -13.91
C ILE A 158 -12.63 -3.18 -12.54
N TYR A 159 -12.12 -3.75 -11.45
CA TYR A 159 -12.50 -3.40 -10.07
C TYR A 159 -11.39 -2.62 -9.34
N LYS A 160 -10.25 -2.36 -9.99
CA LYS A 160 -9.14 -1.62 -9.39
C LYS A 160 -9.30 -0.13 -9.65
N ASP A 161 -10.37 0.44 -9.10
CA ASP A 161 -10.63 1.87 -9.17
C ASP A 161 -10.97 2.47 -7.79
N GLU A 162 -11.04 3.80 -7.72
CA GLU A 162 -11.27 4.54 -6.47
C GLU A 162 -12.73 4.46 -5.98
N SER A 163 -13.63 3.85 -6.75
CA SER A 163 -15.03 3.71 -6.38
C SER A 163 -15.21 2.62 -5.33
N PRO A 164 -16.19 2.77 -4.43
CA PRO A 164 -16.56 1.68 -3.53
C PRO A 164 -17.22 0.55 -4.34
N HIS A 165 -16.77 -0.67 -4.07
CA HIS A 165 -17.31 -1.92 -4.59
C HIS A 165 -18.05 -2.69 -3.51
N THR A 166 -18.94 -3.59 -3.93
CA THR A 166 -19.68 -4.49 -3.03
C THR A 166 -19.05 -5.88 -3.06
N LEU A 167 -18.38 -6.26 -1.98
CA LEU A 167 -17.90 -7.63 -1.78
C LEU A 167 -18.99 -8.44 -1.08
N SER A 168 -19.41 -9.56 -1.66
CA SER A 168 -20.40 -10.45 -1.06
C SER A 168 -19.89 -11.87 -0.92
N LEU A 169 -20.17 -12.48 0.23
CA LEU A 169 -20.08 -13.92 0.43
C LEU A 169 -21.47 -14.52 0.21
N ALA A 170 -21.54 -15.59 -0.56
CA ALA A 170 -22.83 -16.13 -0.95
C ALA A 170 -22.91 -17.66 -0.95
N MET A 171 -24.12 -18.16 -0.72
CA MET A 171 -24.51 -19.54 -1.00
C MET A 171 -25.59 -19.55 -2.08
N LYS A 172 -25.40 -20.36 -3.13
CA LYS A 172 -26.30 -20.50 -4.29
C LYS A 172 -26.83 -21.92 -4.42
N SER A 173 -28.10 -22.07 -4.78
CA SER A 173 -28.67 -23.34 -5.24
C SER A 173 -28.40 -23.55 -6.72
N ASN A 174 -27.80 -24.70 -7.09
CA ASN A 174 -27.47 -25.03 -8.47
C ASN A 174 -28.58 -25.82 -9.17
N VAL A 175 -29.58 -26.29 -8.41
CA VAL A 175 -30.66 -27.16 -8.89
C VAL A 175 -32.02 -26.66 -8.42
N SER A 176 -33.05 -27.04 -9.19
CA SER A 176 -34.45 -26.89 -8.77
C SER A 176 -34.93 -28.20 -8.18
N GLU A 177 -34.93 -28.30 -6.84
CA GLU A 177 -35.29 -29.51 -6.12
C GLU A 177 -35.87 -29.20 -4.74
N THR A 178 -36.60 -30.15 -4.17
CA THR A 178 -36.92 -30.11 -2.74
C THR A 178 -35.87 -30.89 -1.96
N GLU A 179 -35.20 -30.22 -1.04
CA GLU A 179 -34.16 -30.83 -0.21
C GLU A 179 -34.70 -31.17 1.17
N TRP A 180 -34.98 -32.46 1.39
CA TRP A 180 -35.60 -32.95 2.64
C TRP A 180 -34.59 -33.52 3.64
N PHE A 181 -33.36 -33.81 3.20
CA PHE A 181 -32.43 -34.62 3.98
C PHE A 181 -31.14 -33.89 4.30
N TYR A 182 -30.71 -32.95 3.45
CA TYR A 182 -29.41 -32.30 3.58
C TYR A 182 -29.56 -30.80 3.84
N GLN A 183 -29.01 -30.34 4.96
CA GLN A 183 -28.73 -28.93 5.17
C GLN A 183 -27.27 -28.69 4.82
N PHE A 184 -27.04 -27.96 3.73
CA PHE A 184 -25.71 -27.55 3.28
C PHE A 184 -25.25 -26.34 4.10
N LEU A 185 -23.97 -26.31 4.42
CA LEU A 185 -23.32 -25.30 5.26
C LEU A 185 -22.04 -24.80 4.59
N ALA A 186 -21.97 -23.51 4.31
CA ALA A 186 -20.76 -22.81 3.87
C ALA A 186 -20.32 -21.86 4.98
N GLN A 187 -19.06 -21.97 5.42
CA GLN A 187 -18.53 -21.24 6.56
C GLN A 187 -17.27 -20.48 6.14
N TRP A 188 -17.26 -19.17 6.29
CA TRP A 188 -16.11 -18.30 6.07
C TRP A 188 -15.60 -17.82 7.41
N ASP A 189 -14.34 -18.08 7.68
CA ASP A 189 -13.70 -17.70 8.94
C ASP A 189 -12.88 -16.43 8.79
N PHE A 190 -12.16 -16.33 7.68
CA PHE A 190 -11.23 -15.24 7.44
C PHE A 190 -11.31 -14.82 5.98
N ILE A 191 -11.39 -13.50 5.76
CA ILE A 191 -11.20 -12.85 4.48
C ILE A 191 -10.24 -11.67 4.69
N LYS A 192 -9.21 -11.58 3.85
CA LYS A 192 -8.36 -10.39 3.77
C LYS A 192 -8.10 -10.01 2.32
N PHE A 193 -7.61 -8.81 2.15
CA PHE A 193 -7.00 -8.37 0.92
C PHE A 193 -5.50 -8.58 1.00
N ASP A 194 -4.95 -9.13 -0.08
CA ASP A 194 -3.55 -9.02 -0.40
C ASP A 194 -3.43 -7.86 -1.38
N THR A 195 -3.15 -6.69 -0.84
CA THR A 195 -2.69 -5.56 -1.63
C THR A 195 -1.18 -5.73 -1.85
N TYR A 196 -0.62 -5.14 -2.90
CA TYR A 196 0.84 -5.15 -3.08
C TYR A 196 1.50 -4.71 -1.76
N CYS A 197 2.58 -5.41 -1.40
CA CYS A 197 3.43 -4.99 -0.28
C CYS A 197 2.74 -5.07 1.08
N GLY A 198 1.81 -6.03 1.25
CA GLY A 198 1.25 -6.41 2.55
C GLY A 198 0.23 -5.44 3.12
N GLY A 199 -0.38 -4.58 2.31
CA GLY A 199 -1.34 -3.59 2.81
C GLY A 199 -1.30 -2.26 2.06
N PHE A 200 -0.13 -1.91 1.54
CA PHE A 200 0.22 -0.51 1.29
C PHE A 200 0.31 -0.11 -0.19
N GLY A 201 0.15 -1.05 -1.11
CA GLY A 201 0.39 -0.82 -2.54
C GLY A 201 1.89 -0.68 -2.84
N TYR A 202 2.23 -0.47 -4.10
CA TYR A 202 3.56 0.00 -4.47
C TYR A 202 3.69 1.47 -4.10
N LEU A 203 4.77 1.83 -3.40
CA LEU A 203 5.13 3.24 -3.27
C LEU A 203 5.55 3.75 -4.64
N ALA A 204 5.27 5.02 -4.96
CA ALA A 204 5.73 5.61 -6.22
C ALA A 204 7.26 5.49 -6.36
N GLU A 205 7.95 5.49 -5.22
CA GLU A 205 9.40 5.40 -5.06
C GLU A 205 9.95 3.95 -5.09
N ASP A 206 9.08 2.94 -5.13
CA ASP A 206 9.46 1.54 -5.39
C ASP A 206 9.49 1.35 -6.92
N LEU A 207 10.64 1.66 -7.48
CA LEU A 207 10.86 1.76 -8.92
C LEU A 207 11.04 0.39 -9.59
N ASN A 208 11.40 -0.63 -8.80
CA ASN A 208 11.59 -1.98 -9.29
C ASN A 208 10.37 -2.89 -9.03
N TYR A 209 9.37 -2.41 -8.29
CA TYR A 209 8.14 -3.08 -7.91
C TYR A 209 8.36 -4.35 -7.08
N ASP A 210 9.37 -4.36 -6.21
CA ASP A 210 9.68 -5.49 -5.33
C ASP A 210 9.08 -5.38 -3.92
N CYS A 211 8.34 -4.30 -3.66
CA CYS A 211 7.73 -3.87 -2.40
C CYS A 211 8.63 -3.13 -1.43
N TYR A 212 9.89 -2.92 -1.78
CA TYR A 212 10.86 -2.22 -0.97
C TYR A 212 11.19 -0.89 -1.65
N VAL A 213 11.47 0.14 -0.84
CA VAL A 213 12.17 1.33 -1.33
C VAL A 213 13.56 1.22 -0.75
N ASP A 214 14.49 0.67 -1.53
CA ASP A 214 15.81 0.28 -1.08
C ASP A 214 16.94 0.69 -2.04
N GLU A 215 18.11 0.04 -1.89
CA GLU A 215 19.29 0.34 -2.71
C GLU A 215 19.05 0.04 -4.20
N LEU A 216 18.18 -0.91 -4.54
CA LEU A 216 17.84 -1.26 -5.91
C LEU A 216 17.01 -0.14 -6.57
N ASP A 217 16.07 0.46 -5.84
CA ASP A 217 15.31 1.61 -6.33
C ASP A 217 16.20 2.82 -6.49
N LEU A 218 17.06 3.10 -5.50
CA LEU A 218 18.07 4.15 -5.66
C LEU A 218 18.95 3.91 -6.87
N LYS A 219 19.33 2.65 -7.14
CA LYS A 219 20.15 2.31 -8.30
C LYS A 219 19.41 2.54 -9.62
N LEU A 220 18.12 2.20 -9.70
CA LEU A 220 17.30 2.52 -10.87
C LEU A 220 17.15 4.02 -11.05
N MET A 221 16.87 4.72 -9.95
CA MET A 221 16.72 6.16 -9.91
C MET A 221 17.99 6.87 -10.34
N THR A 222 19.13 6.55 -9.73
CA THR A 222 20.43 7.12 -10.11
C THR A 222 20.82 6.71 -11.52
N GLY A 223 20.44 5.52 -11.98
CA GLY A 223 20.64 5.09 -13.36
C GLY A 223 19.85 5.92 -14.37
N GLN A 224 18.65 6.41 -14.02
CA GLN A 224 17.85 7.32 -14.85
C GLN A 224 18.28 8.78 -14.69
N TRP A 225 18.55 9.22 -13.47
CA TRP A 225 19.04 10.56 -13.19
C TRP A 225 20.42 10.82 -13.81
N LEU A 226 21.25 9.78 -13.88
CA LEU A 226 22.54 9.78 -14.57
C LEU A 226 22.43 9.09 -15.93
N ALA A 227 21.23 8.83 -16.46
CA ALA A 227 21.10 8.29 -17.81
C ALA A 227 21.56 9.37 -18.78
N GLU A 228 22.74 9.17 -19.33
CA GLU A 228 23.38 10.15 -20.17
C GLU A 228 22.71 10.20 -21.55
N GLU A 229 22.24 11.38 -21.94
CA GLU A 229 21.90 11.63 -23.34
C GLU A 229 23.17 11.61 -24.19
N LEU A 230 23.07 11.01 -25.38
CA LEU A 230 24.14 11.09 -26.37
C LEU A 230 24.30 12.55 -26.83
N ASN A 231 25.34 13.23 -26.36
CA ASN A 231 25.53 14.65 -26.55
C ASN A 231 26.98 14.98 -26.96
N GLN A 232 27.30 14.58 -28.19
CA GLN A 232 28.63 14.76 -28.81
C GLN A 232 29.15 16.22 -28.79
N GLU A 233 28.26 17.21 -28.73
CA GLU A 233 28.67 18.62 -28.68
C GLU A 233 29.23 19.04 -27.31
N TYR A 234 28.83 18.37 -26.24
CA TYR A 234 29.20 18.69 -24.85
C TYR A 234 30.02 17.59 -24.16
N ASP A 235 30.27 16.46 -24.84
CA ASP A 235 31.33 15.49 -24.51
C ASP A 235 32.71 16.11 -24.83
N LEU A 236 33.26 16.80 -23.84
CA LEU A 236 34.54 17.50 -23.93
C LEU A 236 35.74 16.58 -23.70
N PHE A 237 35.54 15.46 -23.01
CA PHE A 237 36.58 14.51 -22.62
C PHE A 237 36.91 13.50 -23.74
N ASP A 238 36.08 13.40 -24.78
CA ASP A 238 36.30 12.63 -26.02
C ASP A 238 36.80 11.21 -25.73
N ASP A 239 36.13 10.54 -24.79
CA ASP A 239 36.36 9.15 -24.42
C ASP A 239 35.60 8.15 -25.31
N GLN A 240 34.91 8.67 -26.33
CA GLN A 240 34.08 7.94 -27.30
C GLN A 240 32.78 7.38 -26.72
N GLU A 241 32.39 7.84 -25.53
CA GLU A 241 31.12 7.47 -24.92
C GLU A 241 29.99 8.40 -25.42
N PHE A 242 30.33 9.60 -25.93
CA PHE A 242 29.38 10.60 -26.47
C PHE A 242 28.38 11.07 -25.44
N ILE A 243 28.77 11.11 -24.17
CA ILE A 243 27.94 11.42 -23.01
C ILE A 243 28.53 12.60 -22.25
N ILE A 244 27.73 13.29 -21.44
CA ILE A 244 28.23 14.34 -20.54
C ILE A 244 28.44 13.75 -19.15
N SER A 245 29.69 13.71 -18.71
CA SER A 245 30.14 13.07 -17.48
C SER A 245 30.95 14.04 -16.60
N PHE A 246 31.36 13.58 -15.42
CA PHE A 246 32.27 14.36 -14.56
C PHE A 246 33.63 14.69 -15.22
N PRO A 247 34.26 13.78 -15.97
CA PRO A 247 35.40 14.09 -16.83
C PRO A 247 35.17 15.27 -17.80
N ASP A 248 33.98 15.40 -18.38
CA ASP A 248 33.61 16.54 -19.25
C ASP A 248 33.56 17.83 -18.44
N PHE A 249 32.93 17.79 -17.26
CA PHE A 249 32.92 18.94 -16.36
C PHE A 249 34.33 19.34 -15.90
N ALA A 250 35.21 18.37 -15.65
CA ALA A 250 36.62 18.63 -15.32
C ALA A 250 37.35 19.29 -16.50
N THR A 251 37.05 18.85 -17.73
CA THR A 251 37.58 19.47 -18.95
C THR A 251 37.07 20.89 -19.10
N PHE A 252 35.77 21.13 -18.99
CA PHE A 252 35.17 22.47 -18.99
C PHE A 252 35.84 23.39 -17.95
N SER A 253 35.97 22.90 -16.72
CA SER A 253 36.56 23.65 -15.59
C SER A 253 38.01 24.06 -15.84
N SER A 254 38.76 23.30 -16.65
CA SER A 254 40.15 23.63 -16.99
C SER A 254 40.28 24.83 -17.94
N TYR A 255 39.20 25.19 -18.65
CA TYR A 255 39.12 26.35 -19.53
C TYR A 255 38.28 27.49 -18.92
N TRP A 256 37.82 27.35 -17.68
CA TRP A 256 36.97 28.35 -17.03
C TRP A 256 37.65 29.73 -16.97
N GLN A 257 36.94 30.77 -17.43
CA GLN A 257 37.43 32.15 -17.57
C GLN A 257 38.57 32.35 -18.58
N ASP A 258 38.85 31.36 -19.43
CA ASP A 258 39.72 31.60 -20.58
C ASP A 258 39.08 32.63 -21.51
N THR A 259 39.90 33.55 -22.00
CA THR A 259 39.49 34.62 -22.91
C THR A 259 40.34 34.60 -24.15
N ASN A 260 39.85 35.21 -25.24
CA ASN A 260 40.48 35.17 -26.56
C ASN A 260 40.52 33.76 -27.16
N CYS A 261 39.50 32.95 -26.89
CA CYS A 261 39.31 31.65 -27.50
C CYS A 261 39.26 31.81 -29.04
N PRO A 262 40.16 31.16 -29.81
CA PRO A 262 40.07 31.23 -31.26
C PRO A 262 38.79 30.53 -31.73
N GLN A 263 38.02 31.17 -32.61
CA GLN A 263 36.73 30.62 -33.10
C GLN A 263 36.83 29.23 -33.73
N THR A 264 38.02 28.80 -34.15
CA THR A 264 38.23 27.47 -34.74
C THR A 264 38.37 26.34 -33.71
N VAL A 265 38.63 26.67 -32.44
CA VAL A 265 38.84 25.68 -31.36
C VAL A 265 37.98 25.96 -30.12
N SER A 266 37.37 27.14 -30.01
CA SER A 266 36.41 27.51 -28.94
C SER A 266 36.85 27.02 -27.54
N CYS A 267 38.13 27.25 -27.19
CA CYS A 267 38.71 26.76 -25.94
C CYS A 267 38.43 25.26 -25.71
N ARG A 268 38.80 24.45 -26.71
CA ARG A 268 38.62 22.99 -26.74
C ARG A 268 37.16 22.54 -26.68
N GLY A 269 36.26 23.37 -27.20
CA GLY A 269 34.82 23.11 -27.19
C GLY A 269 34.08 23.74 -26.01
N SER A 270 34.78 24.29 -25.01
CA SER A 270 34.18 24.82 -23.78
C SER A 270 33.49 26.19 -23.93
N ASP A 271 33.78 26.93 -25.00
CA ASP A 271 33.08 28.19 -25.38
C ASP A 271 31.92 27.84 -26.32
N PHE A 272 30.84 27.33 -25.72
CA PHE A 272 29.66 26.79 -26.42
C PHE A 272 28.91 27.86 -27.21
N ASN A 273 28.82 29.08 -26.67
CA ASN A 273 28.14 30.19 -27.35
C ASN A 273 29.04 30.93 -28.36
N ARG A 274 30.33 30.55 -28.46
CA ARG A 274 31.35 31.12 -29.36
C ARG A 274 31.57 32.61 -29.15
N SER A 275 31.45 33.09 -27.93
CA SER A 275 31.66 34.48 -27.54
C SER A 275 33.13 34.89 -27.58
N GLY A 276 34.05 33.92 -27.58
CA GLY A 276 35.48 34.12 -27.46
C GLY A 276 35.98 34.06 -26.01
N ALA A 277 35.13 33.68 -25.06
CA ALA A 277 35.46 33.44 -23.67
C ALA A 277 34.62 32.27 -23.10
N VAL A 278 35.17 31.53 -22.14
CA VAL A 278 34.42 30.52 -21.38
C VAL A 278 33.90 31.20 -20.10
N ASP A 279 32.62 31.54 -20.10
CA ASP A 279 32.01 32.29 -19.00
C ASP A 279 30.74 31.62 -18.44
N PHE A 280 30.04 32.34 -17.58
CA PHE A 280 28.84 31.83 -16.92
C PHE A 280 27.75 31.38 -17.89
N THR A 281 27.69 31.97 -19.07
CA THR A 281 26.77 31.57 -20.13
C THR A 281 27.08 30.16 -20.62
N ASP A 282 28.36 29.81 -20.78
CA ASP A 282 28.78 28.48 -21.22
C ASP A 282 28.54 27.44 -20.13
N LEU A 283 28.75 27.79 -18.85
CA LEU A 283 28.40 26.91 -17.72
C LEU A 283 26.89 26.64 -17.67
N MET A 284 26.06 27.64 -17.96
CA MET A 284 24.61 27.45 -18.03
C MET A 284 24.23 26.49 -19.15
N ILE A 285 24.80 26.64 -20.35
CA ILE A 285 24.54 25.72 -21.48
C ILE A 285 24.99 24.30 -21.13
N PHE A 286 26.19 24.15 -20.56
CA PHE A 286 26.70 22.85 -20.13
C PHE A 286 25.78 22.17 -19.11
N ALA A 287 25.35 22.92 -18.08
CA ALA A 287 24.47 22.41 -17.04
C ALA A 287 23.07 22.07 -17.57
N ASP A 288 22.54 22.83 -18.53
CA ASP A 288 21.24 22.56 -19.16
C ASP A 288 21.23 21.23 -19.91
N HIS A 289 22.33 20.91 -20.60
CA HIS A 289 22.48 19.63 -21.28
C HIS A 289 22.89 18.48 -20.36
N TRP A 290 23.67 18.76 -19.32
CA TRP A 290 24.06 17.74 -18.34
C TRP A 290 22.91 17.34 -17.42
N LEU A 291 21.97 18.27 -17.16
CA LEU A 291 20.80 18.08 -16.31
C LEU A 291 19.49 18.06 -17.11
N GLY A 292 19.57 17.90 -18.43
CA GLY A 292 18.43 17.95 -19.36
C GLY A 292 17.50 16.75 -19.28
N GLU A 293 16.37 16.82 -19.99
CA GLU A 293 15.30 15.80 -19.97
C GLU A 293 15.81 14.39 -20.30
N VAL A 294 15.63 13.46 -19.37
CA VAL A 294 15.87 12.03 -19.60
C VAL A 294 14.56 11.40 -20.08
N VAL A 295 14.61 10.70 -21.21
CA VAL A 295 13.44 10.13 -21.93
C VAL A 295 12.77 8.93 -21.22
N PHE A 296 13.14 8.60 -19.97
CA PHE A 296 12.52 7.52 -19.19
C PHE A 296 11.95 8.06 -17.87
N LEU A 297 10.62 8.14 -17.81
CA LEU A 297 9.82 8.80 -16.76
C LEU A 297 9.53 7.93 -15.52
N LEU A 298 10.10 6.72 -15.39
CA LEU A 298 9.76 5.86 -14.24
C LEU A 298 10.23 6.49 -12.92
N SER A 299 11.33 7.24 -12.93
CA SER A 299 11.87 7.95 -11.77
C SER A 299 11.47 9.42 -11.68
N ASP A 300 10.54 9.91 -12.52
CA ASP A 300 9.93 11.24 -12.38
C ASP A 300 8.82 11.18 -11.33
N LEU A 301 9.25 11.08 -10.08
CA LEU A 301 8.40 11.02 -8.89
C LEU A 301 7.67 12.35 -8.65
N ALA A 302 8.17 13.44 -9.24
CA ALA A 302 7.64 14.79 -9.13
C ALA A 302 6.57 15.12 -10.19
N GLU A 303 6.37 14.24 -11.18
CA GLU A 303 5.52 14.43 -12.35
C GLU A 303 5.81 15.76 -13.07
N ASP A 304 7.09 16.13 -13.19
CA ASP A 304 7.53 17.36 -13.88
C ASP A 304 8.33 17.12 -15.16
N ASP A 305 8.22 15.91 -15.71
CA ASP A 305 8.87 15.40 -16.91
C ASP A 305 10.41 15.41 -16.83
N MET A 306 10.98 15.52 -15.61
CA MET A 306 12.43 15.56 -15.37
C MET A 306 12.81 14.70 -14.17
N VAL A 307 13.82 13.83 -14.30
CA VAL A 307 14.40 13.12 -13.15
C VAL A 307 15.52 13.96 -12.55
N ASN A 308 15.26 14.61 -11.41
CA ASN A 308 16.16 15.57 -10.78
C ASN A 308 16.26 15.43 -9.24
N PHE A 309 16.85 16.43 -8.58
CA PHE A 309 17.02 16.42 -7.12
C PHE A 309 15.70 16.39 -6.34
N LYS A 310 14.60 16.87 -6.93
CA LYS A 310 13.26 16.86 -6.34
C LYS A 310 12.73 15.44 -6.24
N ASP A 311 12.89 14.64 -7.29
CA ASP A 311 12.58 13.22 -7.28
C ASP A 311 13.42 12.50 -6.23
N PHE A 312 14.73 12.80 -6.19
CA PHE A 312 15.64 12.15 -5.24
C PHE A 312 15.24 12.45 -3.80
N ALA A 313 14.78 13.67 -3.53
CA ALA A 313 14.26 14.04 -2.23
C ALA A 313 12.98 13.27 -1.87
N GLY A 314 12.12 12.96 -2.85
CA GLY A 314 10.96 12.07 -2.68
C GLY A 314 11.39 10.65 -2.28
N LEU A 315 12.26 10.03 -3.08
CA LEU A 315 12.81 8.70 -2.83
C LEU A 315 13.53 8.61 -1.48
N ALA A 316 14.44 9.55 -1.18
CA ALA A 316 15.15 9.57 0.09
C ALA A 316 14.24 9.82 1.29
N GLY A 317 13.17 10.60 1.11
CA GLY A 317 12.12 10.81 2.11
C GLY A 317 11.44 9.49 2.47
N ARG A 318 10.99 8.73 1.46
CA ARG A 318 10.35 7.43 1.68
C ARG A 318 11.29 6.35 2.14
N TRP A 319 12.51 6.29 1.62
CA TRP A 319 13.49 5.31 2.08
C TRP A 319 13.77 5.47 3.58
N ARG A 320 13.89 6.72 4.06
CA ARG A 320 14.01 6.98 5.51
C ARG A 320 12.77 6.53 6.30
N ASP A 321 11.60 6.64 5.71
CA ASP A 321 10.33 6.24 6.34
C ASP A 321 10.11 4.70 6.27
N ASN A 322 10.77 3.98 5.34
CA ASN A 322 10.51 2.58 4.98
C ASN A 322 11.59 1.58 5.45
N THR A 323 12.49 1.95 6.36
CA THR A 323 13.62 1.08 6.77
C THR A 323 13.31 0.04 7.87
N ASP A 324 12.09 -0.09 8.39
CA ASP A 324 11.80 -1.07 9.47
C ASP A 324 10.45 -1.76 9.39
N TRP A 325 10.42 -2.79 8.54
CA TRP A 325 9.27 -3.65 8.32
C TRP A 325 9.62 -5.13 8.36
N ARG A 326 10.85 -5.48 8.78
CA ARG A 326 11.31 -6.89 8.84
C ARG A 326 10.57 -7.75 9.87
N ASN A 327 9.61 -7.20 10.64
CA ASN A 327 8.93 -7.92 11.71
C ASN A 327 7.52 -8.45 11.37
N TRP A 328 6.97 -8.23 10.16
CA TRP A 328 5.66 -8.78 9.80
C TRP A 328 5.67 -10.24 9.31
N GLN A 329 6.85 -10.82 9.06
CA GLN A 329 6.99 -12.23 8.66
C GLN A 329 6.81 -13.22 9.83
N ASP A 330 6.61 -12.76 11.06
CA ASP A 330 6.25 -13.65 12.16
C ASP A 330 4.73 -13.91 12.10
N GLU A 331 4.34 -15.14 11.75
CA GLU A 331 2.96 -15.64 11.64
C GLU A 331 2.11 -15.48 12.94
N ASN A 332 2.71 -14.91 14.00
CA ASN A 332 2.10 -14.64 15.30
C ASN A 332 1.95 -13.15 15.64
N CYS A 333 2.26 -12.20 14.75
CA CYS A 333 1.96 -10.78 14.98
C CYS A 333 0.47 -10.47 14.71
N PHE A 334 -0.40 -11.07 15.53
CA PHE A 334 -1.72 -10.51 15.78
C PHE A 334 -1.55 -9.25 16.62
N GLU A 335 -2.20 -8.16 16.20
CA GLU A 335 -2.54 -7.00 17.03
C GLU A 335 -1.44 -6.60 18.03
N LEU A 336 -0.28 -6.17 17.52
CA LEU A 336 0.57 -5.35 18.39
C LEU A 336 -0.22 -4.06 18.64
N GLU A 337 -0.69 -3.84 19.88
CA GLU A 337 -1.18 -2.53 20.31
C GLU A 337 -0.18 -1.49 19.77
N LEU A 338 -0.67 -0.59 18.92
CA LEU A 338 0.15 0.48 18.36
C LEU A 338 0.83 1.17 19.56
N PRO A 339 2.16 1.39 19.52
CA PRO A 339 2.84 2.04 20.63
C PRO A 339 2.09 3.33 20.95
N ALA A 340 1.88 3.67 22.22
CA ALA A 340 1.23 4.93 22.58
C ALA A 340 1.94 6.17 21.98
N SER A 341 3.20 5.99 21.58
CA SER A 341 4.06 6.93 20.86
C SER A 341 3.78 7.08 19.35
N ASP A 342 2.96 6.21 18.75
CA ASP A 342 2.48 6.30 17.36
C ASP A 342 1.21 7.17 17.36
N LEU A 343 1.43 8.47 17.20
CA LEU A 343 0.40 9.50 17.37
C LEU A 343 -0.46 9.68 16.12
N ASN A 344 0.00 9.21 14.96
CA ASN A 344 -0.75 9.25 13.72
C ASN A 344 -1.40 7.88 13.35
N TYR A 345 -1.13 6.83 14.12
CA TYR A 345 -1.62 5.46 13.94
C TYR A 345 -1.21 4.81 12.60
N ASP A 346 -0.03 5.16 12.09
CA ASP A 346 0.51 4.57 10.86
C ASP A 346 1.34 3.30 11.11
N GLY A 347 1.50 2.87 12.36
CA GLY A 347 2.28 1.71 12.77
C GLY A 347 3.73 2.04 13.16
N ILE A 348 4.18 3.28 12.96
CA ILE A 348 5.60 3.65 13.00
C ILE A 348 5.77 4.93 13.82
N VAL A 349 6.62 4.89 14.84
CA VAL A 349 7.03 6.11 15.56
C VAL A 349 8.15 6.79 14.78
N ASN A 350 7.83 7.85 14.05
CA ASN A 350 8.74 8.58 13.16
C ASN A 350 8.66 10.11 13.36
N LEU A 351 9.23 10.87 12.42
CA LEU A 351 9.26 12.33 12.49
C LEU A 351 7.87 12.99 12.40
N ARG A 352 6.86 12.28 11.88
CA ARG A 352 5.47 12.75 11.84
C ARG A 352 4.86 12.74 13.23
N ASP A 353 5.07 11.69 14.02
CA ASP A 353 4.66 11.64 15.42
C ASP A 353 5.37 12.71 16.24
N LEU A 354 6.66 12.90 15.96
CA LEU A 354 7.44 13.97 16.57
C LEU A 354 6.87 15.36 16.23
N ALA A 355 6.41 15.57 15.00
CA ALA A 355 5.79 16.82 14.60
C ALA A 355 4.43 17.04 15.29
N ILE A 356 3.63 15.99 15.47
CA ILE A 356 2.35 16.05 16.19
C ILE A 356 2.58 16.45 17.65
N ILE A 357 3.48 15.76 18.36
CA ILE A 357 3.72 16.07 19.78
C ILE A 357 4.33 17.46 19.98
N ILE A 358 5.20 17.92 19.09
CA ILE A 358 5.75 19.29 19.14
C ILE A 358 4.65 20.33 18.90
N GLY A 359 3.68 20.03 18.02
CA GLY A 359 2.53 20.89 17.75
C GLY A 359 1.61 21.04 18.97
N ASP A 360 1.52 20.00 19.78
CA ASP A 360 0.64 19.93 20.95
C ASP A 360 1.33 20.32 22.28
N LEU A 361 2.65 20.56 22.30
CA LEU A 361 3.40 20.92 23.51
C LEU A 361 2.78 22.09 24.29
N GLY A 362 2.51 21.85 25.58
CA GLY A 362 1.89 22.81 26.50
C GLY A 362 0.36 22.86 26.42
N SER A 363 -0.27 21.98 25.65
CA SER A 363 -1.73 21.81 25.65
C SER A 363 -2.18 21.09 26.93
N GLU A 364 -3.29 21.54 27.51
CA GLU A 364 -3.85 20.98 28.75
C GLU A 364 -5.26 20.39 28.49
N GLY A 365 -5.50 19.15 28.92
CA GLY A 365 -6.83 18.53 28.91
C GLY A 365 -6.80 16.99 28.75
N PRO A 366 -7.84 16.29 29.21
CA PRO A 366 -7.86 14.82 29.34
C PRO A 366 -8.07 14.06 28.01
N CYS A 367 -7.90 14.71 26.84
CA CYS A 367 -8.24 14.15 25.54
C CYS A 367 -7.21 14.44 24.43
N PHE A 368 -6.01 14.89 24.77
CA PHE A 368 -4.95 15.06 23.79
C PHE A 368 -4.31 13.71 23.51
N ARG A 369 -4.24 13.32 22.23
CA ARG A 369 -3.56 12.08 21.82
C ARG A 369 -2.08 12.11 22.18
N SER A 370 -1.49 13.30 22.22
CA SER A 370 -0.10 13.53 22.60
C SER A 370 0.17 13.53 24.10
N ASP A 371 -0.85 13.38 24.95
CA ASP A 371 -0.70 13.12 26.40
C ASP A 371 -0.56 11.59 26.61
N ILE A 372 0.64 11.11 26.35
CA ILE A 372 1.03 9.69 26.36
C ILE A 372 1.17 9.19 27.80
N ASP A 373 1.62 10.05 28.73
CA ASP A 373 1.86 9.70 30.13
C ASP A 373 0.62 9.87 31.04
N GLY A 374 -0.45 10.48 30.50
CA GLY A 374 -1.73 10.66 31.18
C GLY A 374 -1.69 11.74 32.26
N SER A 375 -0.76 12.70 32.15
CA SER A 375 -0.62 13.83 33.06
C SER A 375 -1.65 14.94 32.83
N GLU A 376 -2.49 14.81 31.81
CA GLU A 376 -3.43 15.83 31.31
C GLU A 376 -2.72 17.07 30.72
N VAL A 377 -1.40 17.03 30.52
CA VAL A 377 -0.60 18.11 29.96
C VAL A 377 0.42 17.52 28.99
N VAL A 378 0.37 17.93 27.72
CA VAL A 378 1.38 17.50 26.74
C VAL A 378 2.71 18.17 27.07
N ASP A 379 3.65 17.44 27.67
CA ASP A 379 4.88 17.99 28.19
C ASP A 379 6.14 17.20 27.78
N TYR A 380 7.23 17.41 28.52
CA TYR A 380 8.49 16.74 28.23
C TYR A 380 8.45 15.23 28.50
N GLY A 381 7.60 14.77 29.42
CA GLY A 381 7.33 13.36 29.71
C GLY A 381 6.80 12.64 28.48
N ASP A 382 5.79 13.19 27.83
CA ASP A 382 5.22 12.65 26.58
C ASP A 382 6.24 12.66 25.45
N PHE A 383 6.95 13.79 25.29
CA PHE A 383 7.98 13.92 24.27
C PHE A 383 9.08 12.87 24.44
N SER A 384 9.49 12.61 25.68
CA SER A 384 10.47 11.56 25.98
C SER A 384 9.94 10.18 25.58
N GLN A 385 8.65 9.89 25.72
CA GLN A 385 8.08 8.61 25.30
C GLN A 385 8.01 8.44 23.78
N VAL A 386 7.79 9.52 23.01
CA VAL A 386 7.91 9.47 21.54
C VAL A 386 9.36 9.22 21.13
N ILE A 387 10.31 9.93 21.75
CA ILE A 387 11.73 9.74 21.48
C ILE A 387 12.19 8.34 21.91
N ASP A 388 11.75 7.83 23.05
CA ASP A 388 12.07 6.48 23.51
C ASP A 388 11.45 5.44 22.56
N GLY A 389 10.20 5.60 22.12
CA GLY A 389 9.58 4.74 21.10
C GLY A 389 10.36 4.73 19.78
N TRP A 390 10.86 5.90 19.36
CA TRP A 390 11.71 6.04 18.18
C TRP A 390 13.09 5.39 18.37
N LEU A 391 13.73 5.58 19.53
CA LEU A 391 15.07 5.07 19.85
C LEU A 391 15.09 3.57 20.19
N LEU A 392 14.04 3.05 20.82
CA LEU A 392 13.86 1.61 21.09
C LEU A 392 13.61 0.82 19.81
N LYS A 393 13.39 1.49 18.68
CA LYS A 393 13.44 0.89 17.35
C LYS A 393 14.75 1.23 16.62
N SER A 394 15.38 2.39 16.86
CA SER A 394 16.64 2.81 16.20
C SER A 394 17.84 1.86 16.37
N TRP A 395 17.93 1.08 17.45
CA TRP A 395 18.95 0.03 17.64
C TRP A 395 18.82 -1.18 16.69
N LEU A 396 17.67 -1.42 16.06
CA LEU A 396 17.48 -2.46 15.03
C LEU A 396 18.15 -2.08 13.69
N TYR A 397 18.51 -0.81 13.50
CA TYR A 397 19.05 -0.28 12.24
C TYR A 397 20.58 -0.39 12.12
N GLY A 398 21.24 -1.10 13.05
CA GLY A 398 22.65 -1.46 12.90
C GLY A 398 23.64 -0.29 12.85
N VAL A 399 23.25 0.91 13.28
CA VAL A 399 24.18 2.04 13.42
C VAL A 399 25.08 1.80 14.62
N LYS A 400 26.33 1.41 14.36
CA LYS A 400 27.44 1.52 15.31
C LYS A 400 28.27 2.75 15.01
#